data_AF-A0A2T4TIR0-F1
#
_entry.id   AF-A0A2T4TIR0-F1
#
_cell.length_a   1.000
_cell.length_b   1.000
_cell.length_c   1.000
_cell.angle_alpha   90.00
_cell.angle_beta   90.00
_cell.angle_gamma   90.00
#
_symmetry.space_group_name_H-M   'P 1'
#
loop_
_entity.id
_entity.type
_entity.pdbx_description
1 polymer ?
#
loop_
_entity_poly.entity_id
_entity_poly.type
_entity_poly.pdbx_seq_one_letter_code
_entity_poly.pdbx_strand_id
1 'polypeptide(L)'
;MENKFLIIILLLLIISCKNTSQKYPRKSQKVETRKEQVQSTLKLSPMEEQLIRDYYEIEEPEGIIVQPNDMQVKCTDLAVRLICQELIRRGFKPLPSQEAYKKVYQIFGVDLNKRPVELIQEGFWIYTGKRNTRERNMQKNIMALKTVPDGQTFGAFWDLQTFVPQYNCIILSPSLDQVVTIKGTVKGADGEEYMDTEKGKIVYSLDKSIFYRNQFIFHDSKDALTWLMNNDKDFLRDLFLKYGYDKSDVINKMMIDEVKGEKGLPIGKEYKKLFVSKGMDGRLLIHQALLQYMLKHANRQNLYYCMLDEYLSSLLDLENEPEFDDLTKEERYKAGAYIGYYYGLMYEKCMGTPCDNQGFGYALYYQKGFVSYIKKNNYFQLKDFDKIIQRHYDRYQEGVEIERHRMSGE
;
A
#
# COMPACT_ATOMS: atom_id res chain seq x y z
N MET A 1 15.81 -39.33 -49.46
CA MET A 1 17.16 -38.75 -49.32
C MET A 1 16.97 -37.32 -48.84
N GLU A 2 17.55 -37.01 -47.67
CA GLU A 2 17.83 -35.68 -47.08
C GLU A 2 16.58 -34.79 -46.83
N ASN A 3 15.95 -34.73 -45.66
CA ASN A 3 16.40 -34.36 -44.31
C ASN A 3 17.41 -33.21 -44.25
N LYS A 4 16.91 -31.96 -44.08
CA LYS A 4 17.49 -30.90 -43.21
C LYS A 4 16.74 -29.54 -43.30
N PHE A 5 16.35 -29.03 -42.11
CA PHE A 5 15.97 -27.64 -41.74
C PHE A 5 14.69 -27.05 -42.41
N LEU A 6 13.74 -26.38 -41.74
CA LEU A 6 13.85 -25.42 -40.64
C LEU A 6 12.53 -25.38 -39.84
N ILE A 7 12.65 -25.55 -38.53
CA ILE A 7 11.61 -25.34 -37.51
C ILE A 7 11.31 -23.84 -37.43
N ILE A 8 10.06 -23.44 -37.66
CA ILE A 8 9.61 -22.05 -37.49
C ILE A 8 9.43 -21.77 -35.99
N ILE A 9 10.14 -20.73 -35.57
CA ILE A 9 10.44 -20.28 -34.22
C ILE A 9 9.19 -19.74 -33.53
N LEU A 10 8.85 -20.35 -32.39
CA LEU A 10 7.90 -19.83 -31.41
C LEU A 10 8.68 -19.44 -30.16
N LEU A 11 9.31 -18.26 -30.14
CA LEU A 11 10.04 -17.73 -28.99
C LEU A 11 10.22 -16.21 -29.13
N LEU A 12 9.66 -15.45 -28.18
CA LEU A 12 10.23 -14.28 -27.47
C LEU A 12 9.14 -13.31 -26.98
N LEU A 13 8.39 -13.73 -25.95
CA LEU A 13 7.78 -12.83 -24.96
C LEU A 13 8.12 -13.34 -23.57
N ILE A 14 9.42 -13.38 -23.27
CA ILE A 14 9.94 -13.31 -21.91
C ILE A 14 10.87 -12.10 -21.91
N ILE A 15 10.31 -10.90 -21.81
CA ILE A 15 11.10 -9.75 -21.37
C ILE A 15 11.30 -9.99 -19.87
N SER A 16 12.40 -10.69 -19.63
CA SER A 16 13.03 -10.90 -18.34
C SER A 16 12.95 -9.62 -17.53
N CYS A 17 12.33 -9.72 -16.36
CA CYS A 17 12.67 -8.87 -15.24
C CYS A 17 14.20 -8.80 -15.18
N LYS A 18 14.78 -7.61 -15.35
CA LYS A 18 16.12 -7.35 -14.84
C LYS A 18 16.01 -7.47 -13.32
N ASN A 19 16.20 -8.68 -12.82
CA ASN A 19 16.54 -8.91 -11.43
C ASN A 19 17.86 -8.18 -11.20
N THR A 20 17.80 -6.98 -10.62
CA THR A 20 18.86 -6.52 -9.75
C THR A 20 19.02 -7.59 -8.68
N SER A 21 20.05 -8.42 -8.81
CA SER A 21 20.43 -9.40 -7.81
C SER A 21 20.91 -8.65 -6.56
N GLN A 22 19.99 -8.20 -5.71
CA GLN A 22 20.33 -7.81 -4.36
C GLN A 22 20.58 -9.10 -3.56
N LYS A 23 21.85 -9.31 -3.21
CA LYS A 23 22.29 -10.41 -2.34
C LYS A 23 21.69 -10.20 -0.95
N TYR A 24 20.67 -10.97 -0.60
CA TYR A 24 20.13 -11.02 0.76
C TYR A 24 21.16 -11.65 1.71
N PRO A 25 21.55 -10.99 2.82
CA PRO A 25 22.45 -11.58 3.80
C PRO A 25 21.73 -12.60 4.70
N ARG A 26 22.36 -13.77 4.90
CA ARG A 26 21.92 -14.84 5.82
C ARG A 26 22.01 -14.37 7.28
N LYS A 27 20.87 -14.29 7.97
CA LYS A 27 20.80 -14.63 9.40
C LYS A 27 20.04 -15.93 9.56
N SER A 28 20.78 -17.01 9.82
CA SER A 28 20.21 -18.31 10.17
C SER A 28 19.71 -18.27 11.61
N GLN A 29 18.41 -18.05 11.80
CA GLN A 29 17.75 -18.44 13.04
C GLN A 29 17.20 -19.85 12.83
N LYS A 30 17.69 -20.80 13.65
CA LYS A 30 17.21 -22.20 13.67
C LYS A 30 15.69 -22.20 13.90
N VAL A 31 14.97 -22.83 13.00
CA VAL A 31 13.54 -23.15 13.13
C VAL A 31 13.46 -24.39 14.01
N GLU A 32 13.42 -24.21 15.32
CA GLU A 32 13.04 -25.27 16.25
C GLU A 32 11.52 -25.26 16.40
N THR A 33 10.92 -26.44 16.51
CA THR A 33 9.53 -26.79 16.20
C THR A 33 8.49 -26.00 17.04
N ARG A 34 8.06 -24.83 16.54
CA ARG A 34 7.20 -23.84 17.26
C ARG A 34 5.79 -24.30 17.68
N LYS A 35 5.26 -25.42 17.15
CA LYS A 35 3.90 -25.87 17.47
C LYS A 35 3.71 -26.28 18.94
N GLU A 36 4.73 -26.88 19.56
CA GLU A 36 4.66 -27.35 20.95
C GLU A 36 4.77 -26.20 21.97
N GLN A 37 5.41 -25.08 21.60
CA GLN A 37 5.53 -23.89 22.46
C GLN A 37 4.24 -23.06 22.57
N VAL A 38 3.37 -23.08 21.55
CA VAL A 38 2.14 -22.26 21.53
C VAL A 38 1.03 -22.87 22.39
N GLN A 39 0.96 -24.21 22.48
CA GLN A 39 -0.06 -24.88 23.31
C GLN A 39 0.17 -24.72 24.82
N SER A 40 1.41 -24.53 25.27
CA SER A 40 1.74 -24.42 26.70
C SER A 40 1.71 -22.99 27.26
N THR A 41 1.58 -21.95 26.42
CA THR A 41 1.87 -20.55 26.82
C THR A 41 0.68 -19.57 26.79
N LEU A 42 -0.56 -20.07 26.66
CA LEU A 42 -1.79 -19.27 26.72
C LEU A 42 -2.34 -19.04 28.14
N LYS A 43 -1.72 -19.64 29.17
CA LYS A 43 -2.12 -19.39 30.55
C LYS A 43 -1.63 -18.01 30.99
N LEU A 44 -2.54 -17.14 31.38
CA LEU A 44 -2.22 -15.87 32.00
C LEU A 44 -1.70 -16.11 33.42
N SER A 45 -0.66 -15.38 33.80
CA SER A 45 -0.28 -15.26 35.21
C SER A 45 -1.21 -14.29 35.93
N PRO A 46 -1.32 -14.35 37.28
CA PRO A 46 -2.13 -13.39 38.03
C PRO A 46 -1.75 -11.93 37.76
N MET A 47 -0.47 -11.64 37.53
CA MET A 47 0.01 -10.30 37.17
C MET A 47 -0.45 -9.86 35.77
N GLU A 48 -0.53 -10.79 34.81
CA GLU A 48 -1.01 -10.48 33.47
C GLU A 48 -2.53 -10.34 33.43
N GLU A 49 -3.26 -11.11 34.24
CA GLU A 49 -4.70 -10.90 34.42
C GLU A 49 -4.99 -9.53 35.02
N GLN A 50 -4.24 -9.11 36.05
CA GLN A 50 -4.38 -7.78 36.63
C GLN A 50 -4.07 -6.69 35.60
N LEU A 51 -2.98 -6.82 34.84
CA LEU A 51 -2.62 -5.85 33.80
C LEU A 51 -3.71 -5.70 32.73
N ILE A 52 -4.39 -6.79 32.35
CA ILE A 52 -5.54 -6.74 31.43
C ILE A 52 -6.71 -6.00 32.07
N ARG A 53 -6.99 -6.21 33.36
CA ARG A 53 -8.05 -5.48 34.07
C ARG A 53 -7.74 -3.98 34.14
N ASP A 54 -6.53 -3.63 34.55
CA ASP A 54 -6.05 -2.25 34.60
C ASP A 54 -6.17 -1.57 33.22
N TYR A 55 -5.89 -2.30 32.13
CA TYR A 55 -6.08 -1.81 30.76
C TYR A 55 -7.54 -1.47 30.42
N TYR A 56 -8.50 -2.28 30.89
CA TYR A 56 -9.93 -2.04 30.67
C TYR A 56 -10.54 -0.98 31.59
N GLU A 57 -9.81 -0.56 32.62
CA GLU A 57 -10.18 0.54 33.51
C GLU A 57 -9.69 1.91 33.00
N ILE A 58 -8.97 1.96 31.89
CA ILE A 58 -8.57 3.21 31.22
C ILE A 58 -9.83 3.93 30.71
N GLU A 59 -10.13 5.09 31.28
CA GLU A 59 -11.30 5.90 30.92
C GLU A 59 -10.98 6.92 29.81
N GLU A 60 -9.71 7.19 29.57
CA GLU A 60 -9.26 8.16 28.57
C GLU A 60 -9.67 7.74 27.15
N PRO A 61 -10.29 8.62 26.35
CA PRO A 61 -10.70 8.30 24.97
C PRO A 61 -9.55 7.82 24.09
N GLU A 62 -8.35 8.35 24.31
CA GLU A 62 -7.12 7.99 23.59
C GLU A 62 -6.52 6.65 24.08
N GLY A 63 -7.10 6.05 25.11
CA GLY A 63 -6.79 4.72 25.61
C GLY A 63 -5.34 4.59 26.09
N ILE A 64 -4.70 3.47 25.72
CA ILE A 64 -3.32 3.17 26.14
C ILE A 64 -2.29 4.21 25.66
N ILE A 65 -2.59 4.98 24.62
CA ILE A 65 -1.66 5.93 23.99
C ILE A 65 -1.26 7.04 24.97
N VAL A 66 -2.16 7.49 25.84
CA VAL A 66 -1.91 8.58 26.80
C VAL A 66 -1.42 8.11 28.17
N GLN A 67 -1.36 6.79 28.37
CA GLN A 67 -0.93 6.20 29.64
C GLN A 67 0.59 6.35 29.88
N PRO A 68 1.05 6.25 31.15
CA PRO A 68 2.47 6.24 31.45
C PRO A 68 3.23 5.19 30.63
N ASN A 69 4.43 5.55 30.15
CA ASN A 69 5.18 4.70 29.20
C ASN A 69 5.44 3.28 29.72
N ASP A 70 5.61 3.09 31.02
CA ASP A 70 5.75 1.74 31.61
C ASP A 70 4.50 0.88 31.39
N MET A 71 3.30 1.46 31.53
CA MET A 71 2.03 0.78 31.25
C MET A 71 1.89 0.47 29.77
N GLN A 72 2.15 1.45 28.89
CA GLN A 72 2.16 1.24 27.43
C GLN A 72 3.01 0.03 27.04
N VAL A 73 4.26 0.00 27.54
CA VAL A 73 5.24 -1.03 27.23
C VAL A 73 4.82 -2.41 27.75
N LYS A 74 4.30 -2.48 28.99
CA LYS A 74 3.80 -3.74 29.58
C LYS A 74 2.60 -4.28 28.81
N CYS A 75 1.62 -3.44 28.50
CA CYS A 75 0.42 -3.82 27.75
C CYS A 75 0.76 -4.28 26.33
N THR A 76 1.58 -3.53 25.60
CA THR A 76 2.01 -3.91 24.24
C THR A 76 2.82 -5.20 24.22
N ASP A 77 3.72 -5.42 25.19
CA ASP A 77 4.47 -6.68 25.28
C ASP A 77 3.56 -7.89 25.47
N LEU A 78 2.56 -7.75 26.34
CA LEU A 78 1.57 -8.80 26.57
C LEU A 78 0.69 -8.98 25.32
N ALA A 79 0.20 -7.89 24.72
CA ALA A 79 -0.60 -7.90 23.50
C ALA A 79 0.10 -8.63 22.35
N VAL A 80 1.35 -8.25 22.02
CA VAL A 80 2.13 -8.91 20.96
C VAL A 80 2.23 -10.41 21.19
N ARG A 81 2.52 -10.84 22.44
CA ARG A 81 2.61 -12.25 22.78
C ARG A 81 1.28 -12.98 22.55
N LEU A 82 0.18 -12.45 23.10
CA LEU A 82 -1.14 -13.05 23.02
C LEU A 82 -1.67 -13.07 21.58
N ILE A 83 -1.53 -11.96 20.84
CA ILE A 83 -1.94 -11.85 19.42
C ILE A 83 -1.24 -12.93 18.60
N CYS A 84 0.08 -13.06 18.74
CA CYS A 84 0.85 -14.03 17.96
C CYS A 84 0.49 -15.49 18.29
N GLN A 85 0.24 -15.80 19.57
CA GLN A 85 -0.21 -17.12 19.99
C GLN A 85 -1.58 -17.46 19.40
N GLU A 86 -2.51 -16.51 19.48
CA GLU A 86 -3.88 -16.70 19.00
C GLU A 86 -3.95 -16.76 17.46
N LEU A 87 -3.11 -16.00 16.74
CA LEU A 87 -2.91 -16.15 15.29
C LEU A 87 -2.56 -17.59 14.92
N ILE A 88 -1.55 -18.16 15.57
CA ILE A 88 -1.12 -19.53 15.31
C ILE A 88 -2.22 -20.53 15.68
N ARG A 89 -2.91 -20.33 16.82
CA ARG A 89 -4.03 -21.18 17.24
C ARG A 89 -5.15 -21.20 16.21
N ARG A 90 -5.41 -20.07 15.56
CA ARG A 90 -6.41 -19.93 14.47
C ARG A 90 -5.92 -20.43 13.11
N GLY A 91 -4.69 -20.93 13.01
CA GLY A 91 -4.17 -21.60 11.83
C GLY A 91 -3.18 -20.78 10.98
N PHE A 92 -2.78 -19.58 11.41
CA PHE A 92 -1.68 -18.86 10.76
C PHE A 92 -0.39 -19.68 10.88
N LYS A 93 0.35 -19.82 9.78
CA LYS A 93 1.60 -20.59 9.74
C LYS A 93 2.75 -19.65 9.39
N PRO A 94 3.57 -19.23 10.38
CA PRO A 94 4.73 -18.40 10.13
C PRO A 94 5.62 -18.95 9.01
N LEU A 95 5.90 -18.11 8.01
CA LEU A 95 6.86 -18.45 6.97
C LEU A 95 8.29 -18.46 7.52
N PRO A 96 9.25 -19.15 6.87
CA PRO A 96 10.68 -18.93 7.10
C PRO A 96 11.04 -17.45 6.97
N SER A 97 11.96 -16.95 7.79
CA SER A 97 12.24 -15.50 7.86
C SER A 97 12.64 -14.88 6.53
N GLN A 98 13.41 -15.59 5.70
CA GLN A 98 13.79 -15.10 4.36
C GLN A 98 12.56 -14.88 3.46
N GLU A 99 11.59 -15.79 3.52
CA GLU A 99 10.35 -15.67 2.73
C GLU A 99 9.43 -14.59 3.30
N ALA A 100 9.33 -14.49 4.64
CA ALA A 100 8.58 -13.42 5.29
C ALA A 100 9.08 -12.03 4.90
N TYR A 101 10.40 -11.82 4.91
CA TYR A 101 11.02 -10.54 4.52
C TYR A 101 10.73 -10.21 3.05
N LYS A 102 10.82 -11.23 2.18
CA LYS A 102 10.45 -11.09 0.76
C LYS A 102 8.99 -10.69 0.60
N LYS A 103 8.07 -11.29 1.37
CA LYS A 103 6.64 -10.94 1.36
C LYS A 103 6.40 -9.50 1.79
N VAL A 104 7.05 -9.06 2.86
CA VAL A 104 6.96 -7.65 3.31
C VAL A 104 7.43 -6.69 2.22
N TYR A 105 8.58 -6.95 1.59
CA TYR A 105 9.05 -6.14 0.47
C TYR A 105 8.09 -6.17 -0.73
N GLN A 106 7.50 -7.32 -1.04
CA GLN A 106 6.60 -7.45 -2.19
C GLN A 106 5.27 -6.70 -2.00
N ILE A 107 4.75 -6.69 -0.78
CA ILE A 107 3.46 -6.09 -0.43
C ILE A 107 3.63 -4.60 -0.11
N PHE A 108 4.62 -4.25 0.72
CA PHE A 108 4.79 -2.89 1.24
C PHE A 108 5.90 -2.10 0.55
N GLY A 109 6.78 -2.75 -0.21
CA GLY A 109 7.97 -2.11 -0.77
C GLY A 109 8.99 -1.68 0.29
N VAL A 110 8.95 -2.32 1.46
CA VAL A 110 9.78 -2.03 2.65
C VAL A 110 10.84 -3.11 2.82
N ASP A 111 12.09 -2.69 2.98
CA ASP A 111 13.20 -3.61 3.30
C ASP A 111 13.45 -3.62 4.81
N LEU A 112 13.04 -4.70 5.47
CA LEU A 112 13.20 -4.90 6.92
C LEU A 112 14.67 -4.96 7.40
N ASN A 113 15.66 -4.90 6.51
CA ASN A 113 17.07 -4.78 6.90
C ASN A 113 17.54 -3.32 7.05
N LYS A 114 16.69 -2.34 6.74
CA LYS A 114 16.99 -0.92 6.90
C LYS A 114 17.16 -0.53 8.36
N ARG A 115 17.81 0.62 8.59
CA ARG A 115 17.96 1.18 9.94
C ARG A 115 16.59 1.55 10.51
N PRO A 116 16.40 1.50 11.84
CA PRO A 116 15.11 1.81 12.46
C PRO A 116 14.47 3.14 12.06
N VAL A 117 15.27 4.20 11.88
CA VAL A 117 14.76 5.52 11.46
C VAL A 117 14.16 5.48 10.05
N GLU A 118 14.78 4.76 9.13
CA GLU A 118 14.28 4.60 7.76
C GLU A 118 13.00 3.75 7.74
N LEU A 119 12.93 2.70 8.57
CA LEU A 119 11.73 1.88 8.71
C LEU A 119 10.53 2.71 9.19
N ILE A 120 10.74 3.61 10.16
CA ILE A 120 9.68 4.48 10.67
C ILE A 120 9.18 5.43 9.59
N GLN A 121 10.07 6.01 8.78
CA GLN A 121 9.70 6.83 7.62
C GLN A 121 8.86 6.03 6.60
N GLU A 122 9.10 4.73 6.50
CA GLU A 122 8.33 3.82 5.66
C GLU A 122 7.06 3.27 6.33
N GLY A 123 6.69 3.75 7.53
CA GLY A 123 5.50 3.30 8.25
C GLY A 123 5.65 1.96 8.97
N PHE A 124 6.90 1.52 9.23
CA PHE A 124 7.22 0.23 9.83
C PHE A 124 8.03 0.31 11.13
N TRP A 125 7.83 -0.69 11.99
CA TRP A 125 8.67 -0.96 13.14
C TRP A 125 8.98 -2.46 13.25
N ILE A 126 10.17 -2.81 13.75
CA ILE A 126 10.51 -4.19 14.10
C ILE A 126 10.42 -4.34 15.62
N TYR A 127 9.44 -5.12 16.07
CA TYR A 127 9.19 -5.33 17.48
C TYR A 127 10.43 -5.90 18.18
N THR A 128 10.81 -5.24 19.27
CA THR A 128 11.92 -5.65 20.12
C THR A 128 11.38 -6.00 21.50
N GLY A 129 11.56 -7.26 21.91
CA GLY A 129 11.12 -7.74 23.22
C GLY A 129 11.95 -7.15 24.39
N LYS A 130 11.81 -7.74 25.58
CA LYS A 130 12.32 -7.22 26.87
C LYS A 130 13.85 -7.11 27.01
N ARG A 131 14.64 -7.34 25.97
CA ARG A 131 16.11 -7.21 26.03
C ARG A 131 16.50 -5.73 26.10
N ASN A 132 17.36 -5.36 27.05
CA ASN A 132 17.88 -4.01 27.16
C ASN A 132 18.83 -3.72 25.99
N THR A 133 18.26 -3.12 24.95
CA THR A 133 18.92 -2.85 23.65
C THR A 133 18.61 -1.41 23.24
N ARG A 134 19.44 -0.86 22.35
CA ARG A 134 19.21 0.48 21.79
C ARG A 134 17.84 0.57 21.12
N GLU A 135 17.47 -0.47 20.39
CA GLU A 135 16.20 -0.63 19.69
C GLU A 135 15.03 -0.68 20.66
N ARG A 136 15.17 -1.36 21.80
CA ARG A 136 14.15 -1.36 22.85
C ARG A 136 13.95 0.02 23.46
N ASN A 137 15.02 0.78 23.70
CA ASN A 137 14.90 2.15 24.20
C ASN A 137 14.24 3.07 23.17
N MET A 138 14.57 2.89 21.88
CA MET A 138 13.89 3.59 20.80
C MET A 138 12.41 3.25 20.74
N GLN A 139 12.03 1.96 20.86
CA GLN A 139 10.62 1.53 20.94
C GLN A 139 9.88 2.26 22.07
N LYS A 140 10.46 2.31 23.27
CA LYS A 140 9.88 3.03 24.42
C LYS A 140 9.68 4.51 24.10
N ASN A 141 10.64 5.15 23.46
CA ASN A 141 10.56 6.58 23.12
C ASN A 141 9.46 6.86 22.09
N ILE A 142 9.35 6.03 21.04
CA ILE A 142 8.31 6.22 20.00
C ILE A 142 6.90 5.88 20.51
N MET A 143 6.78 5.00 21.52
CA MET A 143 5.51 4.74 22.21
C MET A 143 5.09 5.90 23.11
N ALA A 144 6.05 6.51 23.82
CA ALA A 144 5.84 7.64 24.73
C ALA A 144 5.52 8.97 24.03
N LEU A 145 5.38 8.96 22.69
CA LEU A 145 5.28 10.16 21.86
C LEU A 145 6.42 11.18 22.10
N LYS A 146 7.61 10.71 22.50
CA LYS A 146 8.74 11.59 22.84
C LYS A 146 9.48 12.02 21.58
N THR A 147 9.75 13.32 21.45
CA THR A 147 10.68 13.88 20.47
C THR A 147 12.07 13.22 20.62
N VAL A 148 12.67 12.81 19.50
CA VAL A 148 14.06 12.31 19.46
C VAL A 148 15.07 13.43 19.22
N PRO A 149 16.38 13.18 19.36
CA PRO A 149 17.42 14.20 19.28
C PRO A 149 17.42 15.08 18.02
N ASP A 150 16.79 14.64 16.92
CA ASP A 150 16.77 15.37 15.65
C ASP A 150 15.52 16.26 15.45
N GLY A 151 14.76 16.54 16.52
CA GLY A 151 13.62 17.46 16.48
C GLY A 151 12.37 16.93 15.77
N GLN A 152 12.42 15.70 15.23
CA GLN A 152 11.22 15.01 14.75
C GLN A 152 10.38 14.55 15.95
N THR A 153 9.13 14.98 15.98
CA THR A 153 8.12 14.44 16.89
C THR A 153 7.86 12.99 16.50
N PHE A 154 8.39 12.03 17.26
CA PHE A 154 7.93 10.66 17.12
C PHE A 154 6.71 10.47 17.99
N GLY A 155 5.56 10.34 17.34
CA GLY A 155 4.32 9.85 17.92
C GLY A 155 3.78 8.59 17.24
N ALA A 156 4.60 7.97 16.37
CA ALA A 156 4.10 7.13 15.31
C ALA A 156 3.88 5.65 15.68
N PHE A 157 4.35 5.13 16.83
CA PHE A 157 4.32 3.66 17.08
C PHE A 157 2.93 3.06 16.85
N TRP A 158 1.90 3.76 17.28
CA TRP A 158 0.50 3.36 17.20
C TRP A 158 -0.06 3.40 15.77
N ASP A 159 0.65 4.01 14.82
CA ASP A 159 0.34 4.04 13.39
C ASP A 159 1.28 3.12 12.55
N LEU A 160 2.33 2.56 13.17
CA LEU A 160 3.31 1.74 12.45
C LEU A 160 2.84 0.28 12.30
N GLN A 161 3.10 -0.26 11.12
CA GLN A 161 3.08 -1.70 10.88
C GLN A 161 4.22 -2.34 11.68
N THR A 162 3.89 -3.07 12.74
CA THR A 162 4.87 -3.70 13.62
C THR A 162 5.12 -5.13 13.17
N PHE A 163 6.29 -5.38 12.58
CA PHE A 163 6.77 -6.73 12.26
C PHE A 163 7.30 -7.41 13.53
N VAL A 164 6.85 -8.63 13.81
CA VAL A 164 7.26 -9.40 15.00
C VAL A 164 8.19 -10.55 14.57
N PRO A 165 9.52 -10.43 14.72
CA PRO A 165 10.47 -11.40 14.17
C PRO A 165 10.32 -12.81 14.74
N GLN A 166 9.89 -12.94 16.01
CA GLN A 166 9.72 -14.24 16.64
C GLN A 166 8.59 -15.05 16.00
N TYR A 167 7.63 -14.39 15.33
CA TYR A 167 6.45 -15.02 14.76
C TYR A 167 6.30 -14.78 13.26
N ASN A 168 7.17 -13.95 12.65
CA ASN A 168 7.12 -13.55 11.25
C ASN A 168 5.70 -13.13 10.82
N CYS A 169 5.09 -12.26 11.63
CA CYS A 169 3.78 -11.66 11.38
C CYS A 169 3.86 -10.14 11.50
N ILE A 170 2.82 -9.45 11.05
CA ILE A 170 2.66 -8.00 11.17
C ILE A 170 1.41 -7.70 12.01
N ILE A 171 1.54 -6.76 12.93
CA ILE A 171 0.45 -6.26 13.77
C ILE A 171 0.46 -4.74 13.64
N LEU A 172 -0.68 -4.15 13.31
CA LEU A 172 -0.86 -2.69 13.38
C LEU A 172 -1.29 -2.35 14.80
N SER A 173 -0.57 -1.42 15.45
CA SER A 173 -0.89 -0.91 16.79
C SER A 173 -1.19 -2.02 17.82
N PRO A 174 -0.20 -2.83 18.24
CA PRO A 174 -0.46 -3.96 19.12
C PRO A 174 -1.03 -3.53 20.48
N SER A 175 -2.28 -3.89 20.75
CA SER A 175 -3.04 -3.54 21.96
C SER A 175 -3.82 -4.74 22.51
N LEU A 176 -4.22 -4.70 23.79
CA LEU A 176 -4.83 -5.85 24.47
C LEU A 176 -6.26 -6.14 23.99
N ASP A 177 -7.02 -5.11 23.64
CA ASP A 177 -8.38 -5.22 23.08
C ASP A 177 -8.42 -5.95 21.72
N GLN A 178 -7.29 -6.03 21.02
CA GLN A 178 -7.18 -6.80 19.78
C GLN A 178 -7.17 -8.32 20.00
N VAL A 179 -7.04 -8.81 21.23
CA VAL A 179 -6.87 -10.26 21.48
C VAL A 179 -7.58 -10.79 22.73
N VAL A 180 -7.90 -9.95 23.70
CA VAL A 180 -8.68 -10.34 24.87
C VAL A 180 -9.89 -9.44 25.02
N THR A 181 -10.92 -9.92 25.70
CA THR A 181 -12.07 -9.14 26.18
C THR A 181 -12.49 -9.63 27.56
N ILE A 182 -13.17 -8.78 28.35
CA ILE A 182 -13.74 -9.15 29.65
C ILE A 182 -15.25 -9.33 29.50
N LYS A 183 -15.77 -10.54 29.73
CA LYS A 183 -17.21 -10.84 29.65
C LYS A 183 -18.01 -10.06 30.69
N GLY A 184 -19.22 -9.64 30.31
CA GLY A 184 -20.20 -9.03 31.23
C GLY A 184 -19.99 -7.54 31.52
N THR A 185 -19.21 -6.82 30.71
CA THR A 185 -19.12 -5.34 30.74
C THR A 185 -20.08 -4.74 29.69
N VAL A 186 -21.38 -4.97 29.88
CA VAL A 186 -22.42 -4.23 29.14
C VAL A 186 -23.35 -3.64 30.19
N LYS A 187 -23.31 -2.31 30.39
CA LYS A 187 -24.41 -1.62 31.06
C LYS A 187 -25.62 -1.73 30.14
N GLY A 188 -26.67 -2.43 30.57
CA GLY A 188 -27.97 -2.38 29.90
C GLY A 188 -28.48 -0.93 29.85
N ALA A 189 -29.34 -0.62 28.88
CA ALA A 189 -29.95 0.71 28.73
C ALA A 189 -30.83 1.13 29.95
N ASP A 190 -31.13 0.17 30.82
CA ASP A 190 -31.88 0.25 32.07
C ASP A 190 -30.96 0.31 33.31
N GLY A 191 -29.64 0.16 33.15
CA GLY A 191 -28.68 0.18 34.26
C GLY A 191 -28.66 -1.10 35.11
N GLU A 192 -29.39 -2.15 34.74
CA GLU A 192 -29.41 -3.41 35.49
C GLU A 192 -28.29 -4.37 35.06
N GLU A 193 -27.62 -4.96 36.05
CA GLU A 193 -26.64 -6.02 35.85
C GLU A 193 -27.32 -7.38 35.83
N TYR A 194 -27.36 -8.03 34.67
CA TYR A 194 -27.72 -9.45 34.59
C TYR A 194 -26.54 -10.32 35.05
N MET A 195 -26.84 -11.34 35.87
CA MET A 195 -25.86 -12.32 36.36
C MET A 195 -25.48 -13.30 35.24
N ASP A 196 -24.53 -12.90 34.40
CA ASP A 196 -23.74 -13.85 33.60
C ASP A 196 -22.79 -14.59 34.55
N THR A 197 -22.90 -15.92 34.63
CA THR A 197 -21.98 -16.77 35.42
C THR A 197 -20.51 -16.65 35.00
N GLU A 198 -20.24 -16.05 33.84
CA GLU A 198 -18.90 -15.74 33.35
C GLU A 198 -18.52 -14.25 33.44
N LYS A 199 -19.30 -13.42 34.15
CA LYS A 199 -19.00 -11.99 34.35
C LYS A 199 -17.61 -11.80 34.94
N GLY A 200 -16.84 -10.89 34.34
CA GLY A 200 -15.45 -10.60 34.73
C GLY A 200 -14.41 -11.59 34.20
N LYS A 201 -14.80 -12.63 33.44
CA LYS A 201 -13.88 -13.60 32.83
C LYS A 201 -13.16 -13.00 31.62
N ILE A 202 -11.83 -13.12 31.60
CA ILE A 202 -11.01 -12.77 30.44
C ILE A 202 -11.15 -13.88 29.38
N VAL A 203 -11.47 -13.49 28.15
CA VAL A 203 -11.67 -14.40 27.02
C VAL A 203 -10.84 -13.96 25.84
N TYR A 204 -10.24 -14.92 25.13
CA TYR A 204 -9.48 -14.66 23.91
C TYR A 204 -10.41 -14.37 22.73
N SER A 205 -10.30 -13.17 22.18
CA SER A 205 -11.06 -12.68 21.04
C SER A 205 -10.14 -11.91 20.09
N LEU A 206 -9.31 -12.64 19.33
CA LEU A 206 -8.49 -12.01 18.30
C LEU A 206 -9.34 -11.31 17.25
N ASP A 207 -9.03 -10.04 17.03
CA ASP A 207 -9.53 -9.23 15.93
C ASP A 207 -9.27 -9.98 14.61
N LYS A 208 -10.36 -10.21 13.88
CA LYS A 208 -10.34 -10.92 12.61
C LYS A 208 -9.47 -10.20 11.57
N SER A 209 -9.40 -8.86 11.63
CA SER A 209 -8.57 -8.06 10.71
C SER A 209 -7.11 -8.51 10.76
N ILE A 210 -6.56 -8.74 11.95
CA ILE A 210 -5.16 -9.16 12.15
C ILE A 210 -4.93 -10.52 11.48
N PHE A 211 -5.84 -11.46 11.65
CA PHE A 211 -5.72 -12.79 11.03
C PHE A 211 -5.75 -12.69 9.49
N TYR A 212 -6.75 -12.02 8.92
CA TYR A 212 -6.91 -11.95 7.47
C TYR A 212 -5.83 -11.10 6.79
N ARG A 213 -5.40 -9.99 7.41
CA ARG A 213 -4.24 -9.22 6.92
C ARG A 213 -2.99 -10.09 6.82
N ASN A 214 -2.65 -10.85 7.88
CA ASN A 214 -1.49 -11.72 7.84
C ASN A 214 -1.61 -12.87 6.83
N GLN A 215 -2.81 -13.47 6.70
CA GLN A 215 -3.07 -14.49 5.67
C GLN A 215 -2.92 -13.93 4.25
N PHE A 216 -3.36 -12.70 4.02
CA PHE A 216 -3.17 -12.03 2.73
C PHE A 216 -1.70 -11.71 2.47
N ILE A 217 -1.03 -11.04 3.41
CA ILE A 217 0.37 -10.58 3.27
C ILE A 217 1.32 -11.76 3.04
N PHE A 218 1.22 -12.82 3.85
CA PHE A 218 2.22 -13.88 3.86
C PHE A 218 1.83 -15.07 2.98
N HIS A 219 0.55 -15.30 2.70
CA HIS A 219 0.11 -16.50 1.97
C HIS A 219 -0.66 -16.21 0.69
N ASP A 220 -0.79 -14.94 0.27
CA ASP A 220 -1.60 -14.53 -0.90
C ASP A 220 -3.01 -15.12 -0.86
N SER A 221 -3.58 -15.26 0.34
CA SER A 221 -4.84 -15.98 0.54
C SER A 221 -6.01 -15.26 -0.15
N LYS A 222 -6.66 -15.95 -1.08
CA LYS A 222 -7.85 -15.43 -1.79
C LYS A 222 -9.02 -15.23 -0.85
N ASP A 223 -9.25 -16.16 0.07
CA ASP A 223 -10.31 -16.05 1.08
C ASP A 223 -10.07 -14.85 1.99
N ALA A 224 -8.80 -14.58 2.31
CA ALA A 224 -8.44 -13.39 3.07
C ALA A 224 -8.68 -12.11 2.28
N LEU A 225 -8.31 -12.07 0.99
CA LEU A 225 -8.62 -10.94 0.13
C LEU A 225 -10.13 -10.69 0.06
N THR A 226 -10.94 -11.73 -0.14
CA THR A 226 -12.42 -11.62 -0.15
C THR A 226 -12.95 -11.09 1.18
N TRP A 227 -12.42 -11.56 2.31
CA TRP A 227 -12.83 -11.06 3.62
C TRP A 227 -12.46 -9.58 3.79
N LEU A 228 -11.22 -9.20 3.44
CA LEU A 228 -10.72 -7.82 3.55
C LEU A 228 -11.53 -6.86 2.67
N MET A 229 -11.86 -7.26 1.43
CA MET A 229 -12.72 -6.46 0.54
C MET A 229 -14.06 -6.09 1.17
N ASN A 230 -14.62 -6.95 2.03
CA ASN A 230 -15.94 -6.77 2.62
C ASN A 230 -15.92 -6.15 4.03
N ASN A 231 -14.80 -6.25 4.76
CA ASN A 231 -14.73 -5.90 6.18
C ASN A 231 -13.60 -4.92 6.54
N ASP A 232 -12.60 -4.76 5.68
CA ASP A 232 -11.37 -4.02 5.98
C ASP A 232 -10.76 -3.47 4.69
N LYS A 233 -11.61 -2.77 3.93
CA LYS A 233 -11.27 -2.20 2.62
C LYS A 233 -10.18 -1.12 2.74
N ASP A 234 -10.17 -0.42 3.87
CA ASP A 234 -9.19 0.62 4.18
C ASP A 234 -7.76 0.09 4.21
N PHE A 235 -7.55 -1.13 4.71
CA PHE A 235 -6.24 -1.77 4.63
C PHE A 235 -5.78 -1.96 3.17
N LEU A 236 -6.66 -2.43 2.29
CA LEU A 236 -6.33 -2.64 0.87
C LEU A 236 -6.08 -1.31 0.15
N ARG A 237 -6.87 -0.28 0.49
CA ARG A 237 -6.70 1.09 0.00
C ARG A 237 -5.35 1.67 0.42
N ASP A 238 -4.95 1.47 1.68
CA ASP A 238 -3.65 1.91 2.20
C ASP A 238 -2.48 1.17 1.53
N LEU A 239 -2.60 -0.14 1.30
CA LEU A 239 -1.61 -0.89 0.52
C LEU A 239 -1.40 -0.28 -0.87
N PHE A 240 -2.50 0.06 -1.55
CA PHE A 240 -2.43 0.70 -2.85
C PHE A 240 -1.81 2.10 -2.77
N LEU A 241 -2.40 3.01 -1.97
CA LEU A 241 -2.06 4.42 -1.98
C LEU A 241 -0.71 4.74 -1.31
N LYS A 242 -0.45 4.15 -0.13
CA LYS A 242 0.71 4.47 0.72
C LYS A 242 1.94 3.61 0.38
N TYR A 243 1.71 2.38 -0.07
CA TYR A 243 2.78 1.41 -0.32
C TYR A 243 2.99 1.08 -1.80
N GLY A 244 2.08 1.48 -2.70
CA GLY A 244 2.21 1.25 -4.13
C GLY A 244 1.88 -0.18 -4.55
N TYR A 245 1.05 -0.89 -3.78
CA TYR A 245 0.64 -2.25 -4.09
C TYR A 245 -0.49 -2.29 -5.14
N ASP A 246 -0.10 -2.31 -6.41
CA ASP A 246 -1.00 -2.33 -7.57
C ASP A 246 -0.97 -3.68 -8.33
N LYS A 247 -0.41 -4.74 -7.72
CA LYS A 247 -0.21 -6.05 -8.37
C LYS A 247 -1.46 -6.93 -8.43
N SER A 248 -2.56 -6.51 -7.81
CA SER A 248 -3.80 -7.28 -7.72
C SER A 248 -4.87 -6.66 -8.60
N ASP A 249 -5.29 -7.36 -9.65
CA ASP A 249 -6.41 -6.95 -10.53
C ASP A 249 -7.68 -6.64 -9.72
N VAL A 250 -7.94 -7.38 -8.64
CA VAL A 250 -9.10 -7.17 -7.76
C VAL A 250 -9.01 -5.83 -7.03
N ILE A 251 -7.83 -5.48 -6.49
CA ILE A 251 -7.61 -4.20 -5.80
C ILE A 251 -7.60 -3.06 -6.81
N ASN A 252 -6.99 -3.25 -7.98
CA ASN A 252 -7.00 -2.26 -9.06
C ASN A 252 -8.44 -1.93 -9.49
N LYS A 253 -9.27 -2.96 -9.68
CA LYS A 253 -10.70 -2.77 -9.96
C LYS A 253 -11.40 -2.05 -8.82
N MET A 254 -11.15 -2.45 -7.57
CA MET A 254 -11.73 -1.82 -6.38
C MET A 254 -11.44 -0.32 -6.33
N MET A 255 -10.17 0.07 -6.51
CA MET A 255 -9.75 1.47 -6.47
C MET A 255 -10.38 2.28 -7.62
N ILE A 256 -10.51 1.70 -8.80
CA ILE A 256 -11.21 2.33 -9.93
C ILE A 256 -12.69 2.54 -9.61
N ASP A 257 -13.37 1.50 -9.12
CA ASP A 257 -14.80 1.54 -8.85
C ASP A 257 -15.14 2.55 -7.74
N GLU A 258 -14.25 2.71 -6.75
CA GLU A 258 -14.39 3.72 -5.70
C GLU A 258 -14.47 5.13 -6.25
N VAL A 259 -13.62 5.49 -7.22
CA VAL A 259 -13.65 6.85 -7.76
C VAL A 259 -14.66 7.03 -8.89
N LYS A 260 -15.11 5.94 -9.53
CA LYS A 260 -16.10 6.01 -10.60
C LYS A 260 -17.51 6.39 -10.14
N GLY A 261 -17.88 6.22 -8.88
CA GLY A 261 -19.24 6.50 -8.40
C GLY A 261 -20.36 5.79 -9.21
N GLU A 262 -21.62 6.05 -8.86
CA GLU A 262 -22.76 5.42 -9.55
C GLU A 262 -23.13 6.09 -10.90
N LYS A 263 -22.70 7.34 -11.11
CA LYS A 263 -23.18 8.22 -12.21
C LYS A 263 -22.21 8.37 -13.39
N GLY A 264 -21.18 7.53 -13.51
CA GLY A 264 -20.16 7.64 -14.55
C GLY A 264 -18.92 8.41 -14.07
N LEU A 265 -17.99 8.74 -14.98
CA LEU A 265 -16.68 9.26 -14.55
C LEU A 265 -16.78 10.44 -13.59
N PRO A 266 -15.99 10.44 -12.51
CA PRO A 266 -15.85 11.60 -11.62
C PRO A 266 -15.40 12.79 -12.46
N ILE A 267 -16.08 13.91 -12.29
CA ILE A 267 -15.67 15.17 -12.91
C ILE A 267 -14.60 15.79 -12.02
N GLY A 268 -13.44 16.11 -12.58
CA GLY A 268 -12.38 16.81 -11.86
C GLY A 268 -11.28 15.92 -11.30
N LYS A 269 -10.69 16.36 -10.19
CA LYS A 269 -9.35 15.95 -9.73
C LYS A 269 -9.35 14.89 -8.61
N GLU A 270 -10.51 14.33 -8.29
CA GLU A 270 -10.66 13.47 -7.09
C GLU A 270 -9.97 12.11 -7.22
N TYR A 271 -9.69 11.66 -8.46
CA TYR A 271 -8.99 10.41 -8.76
C TYR A 271 -7.49 10.57 -9.01
N LYS A 272 -6.88 11.75 -8.80
CA LYS A 272 -5.44 11.95 -9.09
C LYS A 272 -4.54 10.91 -8.42
N LYS A 273 -4.84 10.59 -7.16
CA LYS A 273 -4.10 9.60 -6.34
C LYS A 273 -4.24 8.16 -6.84
N LEU A 274 -5.20 7.89 -7.73
CA LEU A 274 -5.37 6.60 -8.38
C LEU A 274 -4.20 6.27 -9.30
N PHE A 275 -3.67 7.25 -10.02
CA PHE A 275 -2.59 7.03 -11.00
C PHE A 275 -1.22 7.31 -10.42
N VAL A 276 -1.11 8.33 -9.56
CA VAL A 276 0.15 8.75 -8.95
C VAL A 276 -0.08 9.11 -7.49
N SER A 277 0.73 8.56 -6.60
CA SER A 277 0.73 8.95 -5.19
C SER A 277 2.15 9.15 -4.67
N LYS A 278 2.27 9.67 -3.45
CA LYS A 278 3.51 9.68 -2.68
C LYS A 278 3.46 8.54 -1.68
N GLY A 279 4.51 7.73 -1.66
CA GLY A 279 4.68 6.70 -0.65
C GLY A 279 4.90 7.30 0.74
N MET A 280 4.82 6.46 1.77
CA MET A 280 5.12 6.86 3.16
C MET A 280 6.47 7.58 3.31
N ASP A 281 7.48 7.14 2.54
CA ASP A 281 8.83 7.72 2.51
C ASP A 281 8.99 8.91 1.55
N GLY A 282 7.89 9.42 0.99
CA GLY A 282 7.88 10.52 0.03
C GLY A 282 8.29 10.15 -1.40
N ARG A 283 8.56 8.87 -1.69
CA ARG A 283 8.90 8.44 -3.06
C ARG A 283 7.69 8.56 -4.00
N LEU A 284 7.95 8.91 -5.26
CA LEU A 284 6.92 8.89 -6.30
C LEU A 284 6.45 7.46 -6.59
N LEU A 285 5.16 7.21 -6.43
CA LEU A 285 4.48 5.97 -6.82
C LEU A 285 3.68 6.22 -8.09
N ILE A 286 4.04 5.54 -9.17
CA ILE A 286 3.26 5.50 -10.41
C ILE A 286 2.65 4.09 -10.48
N HIS A 287 1.32 4.01 -10.42
CA HIS A 287 0.58 2.74 -10.36
C HIS A 287 0.50 2.08 -11.74
N GLN A 288 1.63 1.58 -12.23
CA GLN A 288 1.74 1.05 -13.59
C GLN A 288 0.92 -0.22 -13.84
N ALA A 289 0.80 -1.12 -12.85
CA ALA A 289 -0.01 -2.32 -13.02
C ALA A 289 -1.52 -2.00 -13.01
N LEU A 290 -1.93 -0.93 -12.32
CA LEU A 290 -3.26 -0.34 -12.50
C LEU A 290 -3.44 0.16 -13.96
N LEU A 291 -2.48 0.92 -14.50
CA LEU A 291 -2.57 1.42 -15.88
C LEU A 291 -2.61 0.28 -16.92
N GLN A 292 -1.90 -0.83 -16.65
CA GLN A 292 -1.98 -2.06 -17.45
C GLN A 292 -3.35 -2.72 -17.35
N TYR A 293 -3.92 -2.80 -16.14
CA TYR A 293 -5.29 -3.28 -15.94
C TYR A 293 -6.28 -2.43 -16.74
N MET A 294 -6.20 -1.10 -16.64
CA MET A 294 -7.03 -0.20 -17.44
C MET A 294 -6.85 -0.43 -18.93
N LEU A 295 -5.62 -0.61 -19.43
CA LEU A 295 -5.35 -0.85 -20.85
C LEU A 295 -5.95 -2.17 -21.35
N LYS A 296 -5.88 -3.22 -20.53
CA LYS A 296 -6.46 -4.54 -20.83
C LYS A 296 -7.98 -4.45 -20.96
N HIS A 297 -8.60 -3.61 -20.14
CA HIS A 297 -10.05 -3.47 -20.06
C HIS A 297 -10.61 -2.28 -20.87
N ALA A 298 -9.77 -1.39 -21.39
CA ALA A 298 -10.16 -0.15 -22.09
C ALA A 298 -11.11 -0.40 -23.25
N ASN A 299 -12.22 0.35 -23.26
CA ASN A 299 -13.20 0.37 -24.32
C ASN A 299 -13.94 1.72 -24.33
N ARG A 300 -14.80 1.94 -25.32
CA ARG A 300 -15.55 3.19 -25.47
C ARG A 300 -16.48 3.51 -24.30
N GLN A 301 -16.94 2.50 -23.55
CA GLN A 301 -17.93 2.63 -22.48
C GLN A 301 -17.32 2.92 -21.11
N ASN A 302 -16.15 2.39 -20.79
CA ASN A 302 -15.56 2.53 -19.45
C ASN A 302 -14.77 3.83 -19.24
N LEU A 303 -14.54 4.59 -20.32
CA LEU A 303 -13.98 5.94 -20.32
C LEU A 303 -12.59 6.05 -19.63
N TYR A 304 -11.85 4.95 -19.48
CA TYR A 304 -10.49 4.99 -18.88
C TYR A 304 -9.55 5.96 -19.60
N TYR A 305 -9.66 5.99 -20.92
CA TYR A 305 -8.93 6.93 -21.77
C TYR A 305 -9.22 8.39 -21.36
N CYS A 306 -10.47 8.75 -21.08
CA CYS A 306 -10.86 10.10 -20.67
C CYS A 306 -10.27 10.48 -19.31
N MET A 307 -10.25 9.54 -18.35
CA MET A 307 -9.65 9.78 -17.04
C MET A 307 -8.17 10.12 -17.16
N LEU A 308 -7.44 9.40 -18.03
CA LEU A 308 -6.03 9.68 -18.25
C LEU A 308 -5.82 11.02 -18.98
N ASP A 309 -6.70 11.39 -19.91
CA ASP A 309 -6.62 12.65 -20.66
C ASP A 309 -6.79 13.88 -19.75
N GLU A 310 -7.83 13.88 -18.92
CA GLU A 310 -8.10 14.94 -17.94
C GLU A 310 -6.99 15.00 -16.88
N TYR A 311 -6.52 13.85 -16.39
CA TYR A 311 -5.39 13.83 -15.48
C TYR A 311 -4.12 14.40 -16.12
N LEU A 312 -3.79 14.04 -17.35
CA LEU A 312 -2.62 14.55 -18.07
C LEU A 312 -2.69 16.07 -18.29
N SER A 313 -3.87 16.59 -18.65
CA SER A 313 -4.10 18.02 -18.82
C SER A 313 -3.69 18.79 -17.55
N SER A 314 -4.22 18.38 -16.40
CA SER A 314 -3.89 19.02 -15.13
C SER A 314 -2.46 18.72 -14.61
N LEU A 315 -1.98 17.48 -14.79
CA LEU A 315 -0.65 17.05 -14.34
C LEU A 315 0.45 17.82 -15.06
N LEU A 316 0.29 18.11 -16.35
CA LEU A 316 1.32 18.78 -17.14
C LEU A 316 1.11 20.29 -17.22
N ASP A 317 -0.02 20.85 -16.79
CA ASP A 317 -0.21 22.29 -16.71
C ASP A 317 0.61 22.91 -15.56
N LEU A 318 1.90 23.15 -15.81
CA LEU A 318 2.81 23.74 -14.82
C LEU A 318 2.52 25.23 -14.55
N GLU A 319 1.81 25.89 -15.45
CA GLU A 319 1.58 27.34 -15.40
C GLU A 319 0.34 27.65 -14.55
N ASN A 320 -0.78 26.97 -14.81
CA ASN A 320 -2.02 27.20 -14.06
C ASN A 320 -2.13 26.32 -12.82
N GLU A 321 -1.39 25.21 -12.76
CA GLU A 321 -1.34 24.32 -11.61
C GLU A 321 0.10 24.16 -11.08
N PRO A 322 0.76 25.23 -10.59
CA PRO A 322 2.16 25.15 -10.18
C PRO A 322 2.38 24.19 -9.00
N GLU A 323 1.40 24.10 -8.10
CA GLU A 323 1.37 23.18 -6.96
C GLU A 323 0.40 22.02 -7.27
N PHE A 324 0.94 20.84 -7.55
CA PHE A 324 0.14 19.66 -7.90
C PHE A 324 0.50 18.49 -6.98
N ASP A 325 -0.34 18.22 -5.97
CA ASP A 325 -0.24 17.08 -5.06
C ASP A 325 1.18 16.87 -4.47
N ASP A 326 1.87 17.96 -4.12
CA ASP A 326 3.27 17.98 -3.64
C ASP A 326 4.29 17.32 -4.58
N LEU A 327 3.95 17.18 -5.86
CA LEU A 327 4.84 16.65 -6.89
C LEU A 327 5.80 17.74 -7.38
N THR A 328 7.09 17.41 -7.43
CA THR A 328 8.08 18.25 -8.10
C THR A 328 7.84 18.25 -9.62
N LYS A 329 8.38 19.26 -10.32
CA LYS A 329 8.33 19.32 -11.80
C LYS A 329 8.86 18.04 -12.46
N GLU A 330 9.97 17.48 -11.96
CA GLU A 330 10.52 16.24 -12.52
C GLU A 330 9.61 15.03 -12.27
N GLU A 331 8.97 14.96 -11.10
CA GLU A 331 8.00 13.91 -10.80
C GLU A 331 6.76 14.01 -11.68
N ARG A 332 6.27 15.23 -11.94
CA ARG A 332 5.16 15.47 -12.88
C ARG A 332 5.54 15.03 -14.30
N TYR A 333 6.74 15.36 -14.77
CA TYR A 333 7.21 14.89 -16.08
C TYR A 333 7.41 13.38 -16.13
N LYS A 334 7.94 12.76 -15.08
CA LYS A 334 8.07 11.30 -15.03
C LYS A 334 6.70 10.63 -15.05
N ALA A 335 5.77 11.08 -14.20
CA ALA A 335 4.39 10.60 -14.19
C ALA A 335 3.70 10.79 -15.55
N GLY A 336 3.81 11.99 -16.14
CA GLY A 336 3.22 12.32 -17.44
C GLY A 336 3.76 11.46 -18.57
N ALA A 337 5.03 11.05 -18.52
CA ALA A 337 5.60 10.12 -19.50
C ALA A 337 4.95 8.73 -19.41
N TYR A 338 4.86 8.15 -18.21
CA TYR A 338 4.23 6.84 -18.02
C TYR A 338 2.74 6.86 -18.34
N ILE A 339 2.02 7.87 -17.87
CA ILE A 339 0.58 7.97 -18.11
C ILE A 339 0.28 8.28 -19.57
N GLY A 340 1.04 9.19 -20.19
CA GLY A 340 0.96 9.49 -21.62
C GLY A 340 1.20 8.27 -22.50
N TYR A 341 2.14 7.39 -22.10
CA TYR A 341 2.35 6.11 -22.76
C TYR A 341 1.11 5.21 -22.73
N TYR A 342 0.52 4.98 -21.54
CA TYR A 342 -0.68 4.14 -21.43
C TYR A 342 -1.92 4.79 -22.07
N TYR A 343 -2.06 6.11 -21.98
CA TYR A 343 -3.07 6.88 -22.69
C TYR A 343 -2.98 6.65 -24.21
N GLY A 344 -1.78 6.77 -24.78
CA GLY A 344 -1.58 6.56 -26.21
C GLY A 344 -1.82 5.11 -26.66
N LEU A 345 -1.51 4.13 -25.82
CA LEU A 345 -1.88 2.73 -26.07
C LEU A 345 -3.40 2.50 -26.03
N MET A 346 -4.13 3.24 -25.20
CA MET A 346 -5.58 3.15 -25.12
C MET A 346 -6.29 3.88 -26.26
N TYR A 347 -5.65 4.89 -26.88
CA TYR A 347 -6.27 5.74 -27.89
C TYR A 347 -6.99 4.95 -28.99
N GLU A 348 -6.30 4.00 -29.63
CA GLU A 348 -6.87 3.23 -30.74
C GLU A 348 -8.09 2.39 -30.32
N LYS A 349 -8.15 1.95 -29.06
CA LYS A 349 -9.29 1.19 -28.51
C LYS A 349 -10.49 2.07 -28.17
N CYS A 350 -10.25 3.37 -27.97
CA CYS A 350 -11.21 4.34 -27.48
C CYS A 350 -11.52 5.44 -28.51
N MET A 351 -11.01 5.32 -29.74
CA MET A 351 -11.27 6.28 -30.83
C MET A 351 -12.78 6.42 -31.04
N GLY A 352 -13.26 7.67 -31.07
CA GLY A 352 -14.69 8.01 -31.15
C GLY A 352 -15.41 8.19 -29.81
N THR A 353 -14.70 8.09 -28.68
CA THR A 353 -15.21 8.51 -27.37
C THR A 353 -15.18 10.05 -27.28
N PRO A 354 -16.22 10.73 -26.77
CA PRO A 354 -16.37 12.19 -26.81
C PRO A 354 -15.43 12.99 -25.88
N CYS A 355 -14.44 12.35 -25.28
CA CYS A 355 -13.48 12.99 -24.41
C CYS A 355 -12.17 13.23 -25.17
N ASP A 356 -11.85 14.50 -25.41
CA ASP A 356 -10.58 14.87 -26.05
C ASP A 356 -10.18 16.29 -25.60
N ASN A 357 -9.77 16.41 -24.34
CA ASN A 357 -9.06 17.58 -23.84
C ASN A 357 -7.69 17.73 -24.51
N GLN A 358 -7.22 16.68 -25.21
CA GLN A 358 -5.95 16.62 -25.91
C GLN A 358 -4.76 16.96 -24.99
N GLY A 359 -4.87 16.67 -23.68
CA GLY A 359 -3.91 17.14 -22.67
C GLY A 359 -2.48 16.66 -22.95
N PHE A 360 -2.35 15.42 -23.43
CA PHE A 360 -1.06 14.88 -23.83
C PHE A 360 -0.52 15.56 -25.10
N GLY A 361 -1.35 15.74 -26.12
CA GLY A 361 -0.97 16.41 -27.38
C GLY A 361 -0.53 17.85 -27.15
N TYR A 362 -1.31 18.60 -26.36
CA TYR A 362 -0.97 19.96 -25.92
C TYR A 362 0.41 20.01 -25.25
N ALA A 363 0.67 19.12 -24.29
CA ALA A 363 1.94 19.09 -23.58
C ALA A 363 3.11 18.74 -24.52
N LEU A 364 2.91 17.80 -25.45
CA LEU A 364 3.94 17.47 -26.46
C LEU A 364 4.22 18.66 -27.41
N TYR A 365 3.18 19.42 -27.76
CA TYR A 365 3.31 20.55 -28.68
C TYR A 365 3.94 21.78 -28.02
N TYR A 366 3.40 22.24 -26.90
CA TYR A 366 3.81 23.50 -26.25
C TYR A 366 4.92 23.32 -25.21
N GLN A 367 4.96 22.19 -24.47
CA GLN A 367 5.89 22.05 -23.35
C GLN A 367 7.21 21.38 -23.75
N LYS A 368 8.11 22.16 -24.38
CA LYS A 368 9.41 21.67 -24.84
C LYS A 368 10.28 21.06 -23.72
N GLY A 369 10.13 21.53 -22.49
CA GLY A 369 10.79 20.97 -21.31
C GLY A 369 10.40 19.51 -21.04
N PHE A 370 9.11 19.17 -21.17
CA PHE A 370 8.60 17.81 -20.99
C PHE A 370 9.16 16.87 -22.06
N VAL A 371 9.09 17.26 -23.34
CA VAL A 371 9.64 16.48 -24.46
C VAL A 371 11.14 16.24 -24.29
N SER A 372 11.89 17.27 -23.91
CA SER A 372 13.34 17.16 -23.66
C SER A 372 13.65 16.21 -22.51
N TYR A 373 12.84 16.24 -21.44
CA TYR A 373 12.97 15.34 -20.31
C TYR A 373 12.74 13.87 -20.72
N ILE A 374 11.72 13.56 -21.52
CA ILE A 374 11.48 12.20 -22.03
C ILE A 374 12.68 11.71 -22.86
N LYS A 375 13.17 12.53 -23.80
CA LYS A 375 14.32 12.19 -24.65
C LYS A 375 15.58 11.95 -23.83
N LYS A 376 15.88 12.82 -22.87
CA LYS A 376 17.03 12.68 -21.95
C LYS A 376 16.97 11.38 -21.15
N ASN A 377 15.77 10.92 -20.80
CA ASN A 377 15.55 9.66 -20.09
C ASN A 377 15.38 8.44 -21.03
N ASN A 378 15.80 8.56 -22.30
CA ASN A 378 15.72 7.50 -23.31
C ASN A 378 14.32 6.86 -23.39
N TYR A 379 13.29 7.72 -23.40
CA TYR A 379 11.89 7.30 -23.45
C TYR A 379 11.50 6.30 -22.33
N PHE A 380 12.21 6.34 -21.20
CA PHE A 380 12.04 5.41 -20.07
C PHE A 380 12.12 3.93 -20.45
N GLN A 381 12.72 3.60 -21.61
CA GLN A 381 12.73 2.24 -22.18
C GLN A 381 11.31 1.68 -22.44
N LEU A 382 10.31 2.55 -22.57
CA LEU A 382 8.95 2.17 -22.92
C LEU A 382 8.88 1.84 -24.42
N LYS A 383 8.30 0.68 -24.73
CA LYS A 383 8.31 0.12 -26.10
C LYS A 383 7.52 1.03 -27.06
N ASP A 384 8.15 1.39 -28.18
CA ASP A 384 7.54 2.21 -29.25
C ASP A 384 7.00 3.59 -28.75
N PHE A 385 7.49 4.08 -27.60
CA PHE A 385 6.95 5.31 -27.00
C PHE A 385 7.27 6.57 -27.83
N ASP A 386 8.39 6.58 -28.55
CA ASP A 386 8.74 7.60 -29.54
C ASP A 386 7.67 7.71 -30.65
N LYS A 387 7.19 6.56 -31.16
CA LYS A 387 6.13 6.52 -32.18
C LYS A 387 4.79 6.98 -31.63
N ILE A 388 4.46 6.60 -30.40
CA ILE A 388 3.24 7.06 -29.71
C ILE A 388 3.28 8.58 -29.58
N ILE A 389 4.40 9.13 -29.09
CA ILE A 389 4.61 10.59 -28.98
C ILE A 389 4.42 11.27 -30.33
N GLN A 390 5.05 10.76 -31.40
CA GLN A 390 4.95 11.39 -32.72
C GLN A 390 3.50 11.44 -33.21
N ARG A 391 2.75 10.35 -33.10
CA ARG A 391 1.33 10.31 -33.53
C ARG A 391 0.46 11.31 -32.77
N HIS A 392 0.64 11.43 -31.46
CA HIS A 392 -0.13 12.38 -30.65
C HIS A 392 0.28 13.84 -30.90
N TYR A 393 1.56 14.09 -31.16
CA TYR A 393 2.03 15.40 -31.59
C TYR A 393 1.43 15.79 -32.95
N ASP A 394 1.50 14.90 -33.95
CA ASP A 394 1.02 15.18 -35.31
C ASP A 394 -0.49 15.46 -35.30
N ARG A 395 -1.28 14.66 -34.57
CA ARG A 395 -2.73 14.90 -34.42
C ARG A 395 -3.04 16.25 -33.79
N TYR A 396 -2.29 16.63 -32.76
CA TYR A 396 -2.51 17.92 -32.11
C TYR A 396 -2.13 19.08 -33.05
N GLN A 397 -1.02 18.95 -33.77
CA GLN A 397 -0.60 19.94 -34.76
C GLN A 397 -1.64 20.11 -35.87
N GLU A 398 -2.17 19.02 -36.43
CA GLU A 398 -3.24 19.06 -37.44
C GLU A 398 -4.48 19.83 -36.92
N GLY A 399 -4.90 19.56 -35.67
CA GLY A 399 -6.00 20.30 -35.04
C GLY A 399 -5.72 21.81 -34.91
N VAL A 400 -4.50 22.19 -34.50
CA VAL A 400 -4.07 23.60 -34.42
C VAL A 400 -4.06 24.27 -35.80
N GLU A 401 -3.62 23.56 -36.84
CA GLU A 401 -3.59 24.08 -38.21
C GLU A 401 -5.00 24.30 -38.76
N ILE A 402 -5.91 23.33 -38.56
CA ILE A 402 -7.33 23.47 -38.93
C ILE A 402 -7.96 24.67 -38.25
N GLU A 403 -7.76 24.83 -36.93
CA GLU A 403 -8.35 25.94 -36.19
C GLU A 403 -7.75 27.28 -36.63
N ARG A 404 -6.44 27.33 -36.91
CA ARG A 404 -5.80 28.52 -37.47
C ARG A 404 -6.41 28.90 -38.82
N HIS A 405 -6.63 27.93 -39.72
CA HIS A 405 -7.28 28.17 -41.01
C HIS A 405 -8.71 28.72 -40.83
N ARG A 406 -9.51 28.12 -39.94
CA ARG A 406 -10.86 28.60 -39.61
C ARG A 406 -10.86 30.03 -39.08
N MET A 407 -9.86 30.40 -38.28
CA MET A 407 -9.74 31.75 -37.74
C MET A 407 -9.13 32.76 -38.72
N SER A 408 -8.33 32.32 -39.71
CA SER A 408 -7.76 33.21 -40.73
C SER A 408 -8.77 33.62 -41.81
N GLY A 409 -9.89 32.93 -41.95
CA GLY A 409 -10.95 33.29 -42.90
C GLY A 409 -10.62 33.05 -44.39
N GLU A 410 -9.52 32.34 -44.66
CA GLU A 410 -9.23 31.64 -45.92
C GLU A 410 -9.69 30.19 -45.80
#